data_AF-A0A1A9B721-F1
#
_entry.id   AF-A0A1A9B721-F1
#
_cell.length_a   1.000
_cell.length_b   1.000
_cell.length_c   1.000
_cell.angle_alpha   90.00
_cell.angle_beta   90.00
_cell.angle_gamma   90.00
#
_symmetry.space_group_name_H-M   'P 1'
#
loop_
_entity.id
_entity.type
_entity.pdbx_description
1 polymer ?
#
loop_
_entity_poly.entity_id
_entity_poly.type
_entity_poly.pdbx_seq_one_letter_code
_entity_poly.pdbx_strand_id
1 'polypeptide(L)'
;MPRWLRNNALSVAMFGAFLVFLLLQSVFGWQVHNEELSRYGVAPLSWSAYLGTGHFAEAVFENWESEFLQMGGYVLLTAYLVQKGSAESKPEGQTDRPEDNRDHARPDSPWPVRVGGLPLVVYRNSLSISLLMIFTGSFLGHLVGGVAAYNQEQALESGAAPITAWQFLGTSDFWFQSMQNWQSEFLAVGVLILLSIVLRQHASPESKPVTAAHAETSA
;
A
#
# COMPACT_ATOMS: atom_id res chain seq x y z
N MET A 1 25.37 -7.37 17.81
CA MET A 1 24.57 -6.63 16.81
C MET A 1 24.75 -5.12 17.05
N PRO A 2 25.03 -4.30 16.01
CA PRO A 2 25.14 -2.85 16.18
C PRO A 2 23.85 -2.24 16.75
N ARG A 3 23.96 -1.20 17.60
CA ARG A 3 22.80 -0.56 18.26
C ARG A 3 21.78 -0.02 17.25
N TRP A 4 22.25 0.52 16.13
CA TRP A 4 21.38 0.99 15.05
C TRP A 4 20.53 -0.15 14.47
N LEU A 5 21.13 -1.31 14.19
CA LEU A 5 20.41 -2.44 13.63
C LEU A 5 19.38 -2.99 14.63
N ARG A 6 19.69 -3.01 15.93
CA ARG A 6 18.72 -3.41 16.96
C ARG A 6 17.52 -2.48 17.04
N ASN A 7 17.76 -1.18 16.88
CA ASN A 7 16.71 -0.17 16.96
C ASN A 7 15.86 -0.08 15.68
N ASN A 8 16.32 -0.63 14.56
CA ASN A 8 15.63 -0.58 13.26
C ASN A 8 15.39 -1.97 12.66
N ALA A 9 15.47 -3.03 13.48
CA ALA A 9 15.45 -4.42 13.00
C ALA A 9 14.17 -4.74 12.21
N LEU A 10 13.01 -4.24 12.65
CA LEU A 10 11.74 -4.43 11.96
C LEU A 10 11.76 -3.82 10.56
N SER A 11 12.14 -2.54 10.45
CA SER A 11 12.23 -1.87 9.15
C SER A 11 13.27 -2.53 8.23
N VAL A 12 14.44 -2.89 8.76
CA VAL A 12 15.48 -3.58 7.98
C VAL A 12 14.99 -4.95 7.50
N ALA A 13 14.28 -5.70 8.34
CA ALA A 13 13.70 -6.98 7.94
C ALA A 13 12.64 -6.81 6.85
N MET A 14 11.72 -5.86 7.01
CA MET A 14 10.65 -5.61 6.03
C MET A 14 11.20 -5.12 4.68
N PHE A 15 12.07 -4.11 4.67
CA PHE A 15 12.67 -3.62 3.43
C PHE A 15 13.66 -4.61 2.81
N GLY A 16 14.34 -5.42 3.63
CA GLY A 16 15.19 -6.51 3.14
C GLY A 16 14.37 -7.58 2.43
N ALA A 17 13.27 -8.03 3.02
CA ALA A 17 12.34 -8.96 2.40
C ALA A 17 11.73 -8.39 1.11
N PHE A 18 11.29 -7.13 1.13
CA PHE A 18 10.81 -6.42 -0.04
C PHE A 18 11.83 -6.42 -1.19
N LEU A 19 13.09 -6.08 -0.95
CA LEU A 19 14.12 -6.07 -2.00
C LEU A 19 14.37 -7.48 -2.57
N VAL A 20 14.35 -8.51 -1.72
CA VAL A 20 14.47 -9.90 -2.16
C VAL A 20 13.28 -10.27 -3.06
N PHE A 21 12.05 -9.99 -2.63
CA PHE A 21 10.86 -10.34 -3.40
C PHE A 21 10.72 -9.51 -4.68
N LEU A 22 11.09 -8.23 -4.68
CA LEU A 22 11.12 -7.41 -5.90
C LEU A 22 12.14 -7.94 -6.91
N LEU A 23 13.32 -8.37 -6.45
CA LEU A 23 14.31 -9.00 -7.32
C LEU A 23 13.77 -10.31 -7.89
N LEU A 24 13.18 -11.18 -7.06
CA LEU A 24 12.58 -12.44 -7.51
C LEU A 24 11.43 -12.19 -8.50
N GLN A 25 10.52 -11.26 -8.21
CA GLN A 25 9.45 -10.84 -9.12
C GLN A 25 10.02 -10.38 -10.46
N SER A 26 11.11 -9.60 -10.46
CA SER A 26 11.73 -9.15 -11.70
C SER A 26 12.32 -10.30 -12.54
N VAL A 27 12.84 -11.35 -11.89
CA VAL A 27 13.42 -12.52 -12.57
C VAL A 27 12.34 -13.44 -13.11
N PHE A 28 11.31 -13.74 -12.31
CA PHE A 28 10.21 -14.60 -12.74
C PHE A 28 9.30 -13.90 -13.76
N GLY A 29 9.01 -12.62 -13.56
CA GLY A 29 8.29 -11.81 -14.53
C GLY A 29 9.02 -11.72 -15.87
N TRP A 30 10.35 -11.62 -15.86
CA TRP A 30 11.16 -11.68 -17.08
C TRP A 30 11.00 -13.02 -17.83
N GLN A 31 10.97 -14.13 -17.09
CA GLN A 31 10.78 -15.46 -17.68
C GLN A 31 9.38 -15.61 -18.29
N VAL A 32 8.34 -15.24 -17.55
CA VAL A 32 6.94 -15.26 -18.01
C VAL A 32 6.78 -14.42 -19.28
N HIS A 33 7.29 -13.18 -19.27
CA HIS A 33 7.18 -12.30 -20.42
C HIS A 33 7.91 -12.83 -21.65
N ASN A 34 9.10 -13.43 -21.48
CA ASN A 34 9.81 -14.07 -22.59
C ASN A 34 9.08 -15.29 -23.15
N GLU A 35 8.41 -16.07 -22.29
CA GLU A 35 7.55 -17.18 -22.75
C GLU A 35 6.38 -16.65 -23.59
N GLU A 36 5.74 -15.56 -23.18
CA GLU A 36 4.68 -14.90 -23.94
C GLU A 36 5.18 -14.39 -25.30
N LEU A 37 6.30 -13.66 -25.31
CA LEU A 37 6.94 -13.19 -26.55
C LEU A 37 7.24 -14.34 -27.52
N SER A 38 7.69 -15.48 -27.00
CA SER A 38 7.98 -16.65 -27.81
C SER A 38 6.74 -17.23 -28.51
N ARG A 39 5.54 -17.13 -27.89
CA ARG A 39 4.27 -17.57 -28.49
C ARG A 39 3.91 -16.75 -29.73
N TYR A 40 4.33 -15.48 -29.74
CA TYR A 40 4.17 -14.57 -30.88
C TYR A 40 5.38 -14.58 -31.83
N GLY A 41 6.37 -15.46 -31.63
CA GLY A 41 7.58 -15.53 -32.46
C GLY A 41 8.52 -14.33 -32.30
N VAL A 42 8.38 -13.56 -31.21
CA VAL A 42 9.22 -12.40 -30.90
C VAL A 42 10.48 -12.86 -30.17
N ALA A 43 11.61 -12.24 -30.50
CA ALA A 43 12.88 -12.54 -29.85
C ALA A 43 12.81 -12.21 -28.34
N PRO A 44 13.39 -13.06 -27.47
CA PRO A 44 13.38 -12.82 -26.03
C PRO A 44 14.20 -11.57 -25.66
N LEU A 45 13.77 -10.88 -24.62
CA LEU A 45 14.49 -9.77 -24.02
C LEU A 45 15.56 -10.26 -23.05
N SER A 46 16.62 -9.46 -22.88
CA SER A 46 17.50 -9.60 -21.70
C SER A 46 16.77 -9.13 -20.44
N TRP A 47 17.20 -9.59 -19.26
CA TRP A 47 16.63 -9.15 -17.99
C TRP A 47 16.69 -7.63 -17.80
N SER A 48 17.81 -6.99 -18.20
CA SER A 48 17.96 -5.54 -18.12
C SER A 48 17.01 -4.77 -19.03
N ALA A 49 16.72 -5.30 -20.24
CA ALA A 49 15.74 -4.70 -21.13
C ALA A 49 14.31 -4.90 -20.59
N TYR A 50 14.02 -6.05 -19.98
CA TYR A 50 12.74 -6.33 -19.36
C TYR A 50 12.34 -5.35 -18.24
N LEU A 51 13.30 -4.91 -17.41
CA LEU A 51 13.03 -3.94 -16.35
C LEU A 51 12.48 -2.58 -16.87
N GLY A 52 12.66 -2.28 -18.16
CA GLY A 52 12.11 -1.08 -18.80
C GLY A 52 10.77 -1.28 -19.49
N THR A 53 10.16 -2.47 -19.38
CA THR A 53 8.90 -2.81 -20.09
C THR A 53 7.67 -2.37 -19.29
N GLY A 54 6.56 -2.21 -20.02
CA GLY A 54 5.24 -2.02 -19.41
C GLY A 54 4.87 -3.18 -18.50
N HIS A 55 5.13 -4.41 -18.92
CA HIS A 55 4.84 -5.63 -18.14
C HIS A 55 5.51 -5.61 -16.75
N PHE A 56 6.76 -5.15 -16.63
CA PHE A 56 7.40 -5.05 -15.31
C PHE A 56 6.80 -3.92 -14.47
N ALA A 57 6.64 -2.74 -15.07
CA ALA A 57 6.14 -1.56 -14.36
C ALA A 57 4.70 -1.75 -13.88
N GLU A 58 3.82 -2.26 -14.74
CA GLU A 58 2.43 -2.60 -14.41
C GLU A 58 2.37 -3.54 -13.21
N ALA A 59 3.02 -4.70 -13.29
CA ALA A 59 2.97 -5.70 -12.22
C ALA A 59 3.53 -5.19 -10.87
N VAL A 60 4.51 -4.28 -10.87
CA VAL A 60 5.04 -3.69 -9.63
C VAL A 60 4.05 -2.66 -9.07
N PHE A 61 3.61 -1.72 -9.91
CA PHE A 61 2.82 -0.59 -9.45
C PHE A 61 1.36 -0.94 -9.20
N GLU A 62 0.78 -1.91 -9.90
CA GLU A 62 -0.56 -2.46 -9.63
C GLU A 62 -0.65 -2.98 -8.17
N ASN A 63 0.37 -3.73 -7.73
CA ASN A 63 0.46 -4.22 -6.35
C ASN A 63 0.69 -3.08 -5.35
N TRP A 64 1.60 -2.14 -5.65
CA TRP A 64 1.86 -1.04 -4.71
C TRP A 64 0.65 -0.13 -4.56
N GLU A 65 -0.08 0.10 -5.65
CA GLU A 65 -1.30 0.89 -5.64
C GLU A 65 -2.31 0.34 -4.63
N SER A 66 -2.63 -0.96 -4.68
CA SER A 66 -3.60 -1.57 -3.77
C SER A 66 -3.16 -1.50 -2.30
N GLU A 67 -1.89 -1.79 -2.04
CA GLU A 67 -1.30 -1.77 -0.70
C GLU A 67 -1.36 -0.37 -0.06
N PHE A 68 -0.98 0.67 -0.79
CA PHE A 68 -1.01 2.04 -0.26
C PHE A 68 -2.43 2.60 -0.19
N LEU A 69 -3.33 2.19 -1.09
CA LEU A 69 -4.76 2.51 -0.98
C LEU A 69 -5.34 1.90 0.30
N GLN A 70 -5.08 0.61 0.53
CA GLN A 70 -5.55 -0.09 1.72
C GLN A 70 -4.98 0.56 2.98
N MET A 71 -3.66 0.76 3.06
CA MET A 71 -3.02 1.31 4.25
C MET A 71 -3.47 2.74 4.54
N GLY A 72 -3.55 3.60 3.51
CA GLY A 72 -4.07 4.96 3.62
C GLY A 72 -5.54 4.99 4.00
N GLY A 73 -6.35 4.14 3.37
CA GLY A 73 -7.75 3.95 3.69
C GLY A 73 -7.95 3.49 5.13
N TYR A 74 -7.18 2.52 5.58
CA TYR A 74 -7.22 2.01 6.94
C TYR A 74 -6.91 3.11 7.97
N VAL A 75 -5.81 3.85 7.79
CA VAL A 75 -5.43 4.99 8.67
C VAL A 75 -6.54 6.03 8.76
N LEU A 76 -7.18 6.38 7.64
CA LEU A 76 -8.26 7.37 7.64
C LEU A 76 -9.55 6.79 8.25
N LEU A 77 -9.96 5.60 7.84
CA LEU A 77 -11.19 4.96 8.30
C LEU A 77 -11.16 4.72 9.81
N THR A 78 -10.04 4.29 10.39
CA THR A 78 -9.93 4.09 11.84
C THR A 78 -9.93 5.39 12.64
N ALA A 79 -9.52 6.50 12.02
CA ALA A 79 -9.64 7.83 12.62
C ALA A 79 -11.09 8.36 12.63
N TYR A 80 -11.94 7.94 11.69
CA TYR A 80 -13.32 8.47 11.58
C TYR A 80 -14.41 7.49 12.05
N LEU A 81 -14.23 6.19 11.85
CA LEU A 81 -15.20 5.15 12.16
C LEU A 81 -14.90 4.50 13.52
N VAL A 82 -15.95 3.96 14.14
CA VAL A 82 -15.88 3.23 15.41
C VAL A 82 -16.30 1.80 15.18
N GLN A 83 -15.48 0.85 15.63
CA GLN A 83 -15.79 -0.57 15.67
C GLN A 83 -15.71 -1.07 17.11
N LYS A 84 -16.87 -1.38 17.70
CA LYS A 84 -16.93 -1.84 19.10
C LYS A 84 -16.08 -3.12 19.30
N GLY A 85 -15.21 -3.09 20.31
CA GLY A 85 -14.31 -4.18 20.66
C GLY A 85 -13.00 -4.22 19.87
N SER A 86 -12.79 -3.35 18.89
CA SER A 86 -11.55 -3.28 18.11
C SER A 86 -10.46 -2.51 18.86
N ALA A 87 -9.20 -2.95 18.73
CA ALA A 87 -8.01 -2.22 19.20
C ALA A 87 -7.53 -1.13 18.22
N GLU A 88 -8.19 -1.04 17.06
CA GLU A 88 -7.70 -0.28 15.92
C GLU A 88 -8.52 0.99 15.67
N SER A 89 -9.77 1.00 16.13
CA SER A 89 -10.69 2.13 15.96
C SER A 89 -10.81 2.95 17.24
N LYS A 90 -11.09 4.25 17.11
CA LYS A 90 -11.33 5.10 18.27
C LYS A 90 -12.49 4.62 19.15
N PRO A 91 -12.45 4.87 20.48
CA PRO A 91 -13.57 4.64 21.39
C PRO A 91 -14.87 5.34 20.98
N GLU A 92 -15.99 4.76 21.41
CA GLU A 92 -17.31 5.36 21.20
C GLU A 92 -17.42 6.72 21.90
N GLY A 93 -17.95 7.72 21.19
CA GLY A 93 -18.10 9.09 21.71
C GLY A 93 -16.81 9.93 21.70
N GLN A 94 -15.67 9.35 21.27
CA GLN A 94 -14.43 10.09 21.12
C GLN A 94 -14.26 10.64 19.70
N THR A 95 -14.03 11.94 19.58
CA THR A 95 -13.75 12.61 18.30
C THR A 95 -12.25 12.67 18.04
N ASP A 96 -11.51 13.39 18.89
CA ASP A 96 -10.06 13.53 18.85
C ASP A 96 -9.41 12.78 20.02
N ARG A 97 -8.15 12.37 19.85
CA ARG A 97 -7.33 11.88 20.97
C ARG A 97 -6.97 13.05 21.89
N PRO A 98 -7.19 12.98 23.21
CA PRO A 98 -6.76 14.03 24.15
C PRO A 98 -5.28 14.41 24.00
N GLU A 99 -4.45 13.45 23.61
CA GLU A 99 -3.02 13.60 23.38
C GLU A 99 -2.69 14.45 22.14
N ASP A 100 -3.60 14.57 21.18
CA ASP A 100 -3.43 15.38 19.97
C ASP A 100 -3.64 16.88 20.24
N ASN A 101 -4.09 17.25 21.45
CA ASN A 101 -4.21 18.65 21.83
C ASN A 101 -2.82 19.30 21.91
N ARG A 102 -2.60 20.32 21.07
CA ARG A 102 -1.37 21.13 21.05
C ARG A 102 -1.01 21.75 22.41
N ASP A 103 -1.97 21.99 23.28
CA ASP A 103 -1.74 22.57 24.60
C ASP A 103 -1.01 21.57 25.53
N HIS A 104 -0.99 20.29 25.17
CA HIS A 104 -0.20 19.24 25.81
C HIS A 104 1.20 19.05 25.19
N ALA A 105 1.63 19.97 24.31
CA ALA A 105 2.95 19.89 23.69
C ALA A 105 4.08 19.99 24.74
N ARG A 106 5.07 19.11 24.60
CA ARG A 106 6.26 19.05 25.44
C ARG A 106 7.43 19.80 24.79
N PRO A 107 8.50 20.13 25.55
CA PRO A 107 9.69 20.76 24.97
C PRO A 107 10.32 19.96 23.82
N ASP A 108 10.24 18.63 23.89
CA ASP A 108 10.73 17.69 22.87
C ASP A 108 9.70 17.41 21.75
N SER A 109 8.49 18.00 21.81
CA SER A 109 7.50 17.86 20.74
C SER A 109 8.00 18.48 19.44
N PRO A 110 7.61 17.94 18.27
CA PRO A 110 8.01 18.47 16.97
C PRO A 110 7.69 19.96 16.79
N TRP A 111 8.53 20.67 16.03
CA TRP A 111 8.39 22.11 15.81
C TRP A 111 7.01 22.57 15.30
N PRO A 112 6.30 21.83 14.40
CA PRO A 112 5.01 22.28 13.88
C PRO A 112 3.96 22.38 14.98
N VAL A 113 4.03 21.48 15.98
CA VAL A 113 3.13 21.47 17.14
C VAL A 113 3.36 22.71 18.01
N ARG A 114 4.62 23.14 18.17
CA ARG A 114 4.97 24.30 18.99
C ARG A 114 4.60 25.63 18.35
N VAL A 115 4.66 25.75 17.02
CA VAL A 115 4.36 27.00 16.31
C VAL A 115 2.89 27.13 15.89
N GLY A 116 2.17 26.01 15.76
CA GLY A 116 0.79 26.00 15.31
C GLY A 116 0.62 26.37 13.83
N GLY A 117 -0.56 26.89 13.48
CA GLY A 117 -0.86 27.38 12.13
C GLY A 117 -0.80 26.32 11.02
N LEU A 118 -0.44 26.74 9.82
CA LEU A 118 -0.32 25.86 8.65
C LEU A 118 0.68 24.70 8.84
N PRO A 119 1.88 24.91 9.44
CA PRO A 119 2.79 23.81 9.73
C PRO A 119 2.14 22.68 10.54
N LEU A 120 1.38 23.02 11.58
CA LEU A 120 0.65 22.04 12.38
C LEU A 120 -0.40 21.29 11.55
N VAL A 121 -1.14 22.00 10.70
CA VAL A 121 -2.17 21.38 9.85
C VAL A 121 -1.55 20.36 8.89
N VAL A 122 -0.40 20.69 8.28
CA VAL A 122 0.32 19.75 7.41
C VAL A 122 0.89 18.59 8.23
N TYR A 123 1.54 18.89 9.35
CA TYR A 123 2.18 17.88 10.20
C TYR A 123 1.19 16.87 10.77
N ARG A 124 0.04 17.31 11.31
CA ARG A 124 -0.96 16.39 11.88
C ARG A 124 -1.63 15.49 10.84
N ASN A 125 -1.55 15.84 9.55
CA ASN A 125 -2.07 15.04 8.44
C ASN A 125 -0.95 14.39 7.61
N SER A 126 0.31 14.51 8.02
CA SER A 126 1.44 14.16 7.15
C SER A 126 1.49 12.69 6.80
N LEU A 127 1.02 11.80 7.67
CA LEU A 127 0.96 10.36 7.40
C LEU A 127 0.00 10.06 6.25
N SER A 128 -1.25 10.53 6.36
CA SER A 128 -2.26 10.35 5.30
C SER A 128 -1.86 11.04 4.01
N ILE A 129 -1.26 12.24 4.08
CA ILE A 129 -0.72 12.94 2.90
C ILE A 129 0.39 12.11 2.25
N SER A 130 1.31 11.55 3.03
CA SER A 130 2.40 10.70 2.51
C SER A 130 1.86 9.45 1.83
N LEU A 131 0.93 8.74 2.47
CA LEU A 131 0.31 7.54 1.90
C LEU A 131 -0.46 7.87 0.63
N LEU A 132 -1.20 8.99 0.59
CA LEU A 132 -1.90 9.45 -0.61
C LEU A 132 -0.93 9.79 -1.75
N MET A 133 0.20 10.44 -1.46
CA MET A 133 1.22 10.75 -2.47
C MET A 133 1.85 9.48 -3.04
N ILE A 134 2.16 8.49 -2.19
CA ILE A 134 2.71 7.21 -2.64
C ILE A 134 1.67 6.44 -3.45
N PHE A 135 0.43 6.33 -2.96
CA PHE A 135 -0.69 5.76 -3.72
C PHE A 135 -0.84 6.43 -5.09
N THR A 136 -0.84 7.77 -5.14
CA THR A 136 -0.95 8.51 -6.41
C THR A 136 0.22 8.19 -7.34
N GLY A 137 1.44 8.13 -6.81
CA GLY A 137 2.62 7.73 -7.56
C GLY A 137 2.50 6.31 -8.12
N SER A 138 2.03 5.36 -7.30
CA SER A 138 1.81 3.98 -7.71
C SER A 138 0.69 3.86 -8.75
N PHE A 139 -0.45 4.51 -8.54
CA PHE A 139 -1.57 4.55 -9.48
C PHE A 139 -1.14 5.09 -10.85
N LEU A 140 -0.34 6.17 -10.88
CA LEU A 140 0.22 6.70 -12.12
C LEU A 140 1.25 5.75 -12.76
N GLY A 141 2.07 5.08 -11.94
CA GLY A 141 3.01 4.06 -12.40
C GLY A 141 2.29 2.86 -13.02
N HIS A 142 1.21 2.41 -12.39
CA HIS A 142 0.34 1.33 -12.87
C HIS A 142 -0.32 1.75 -14.18
N LEU A 143 -0.89 2.95 -14.27
CA LEU A 143 -1.48 3.48 -15.49
C LEU A 143 -0.47 3.55 -16.66
N VAL A 144 0.73 4.06 -16.42
CA VAL A 144 1.77 4.20 -17.46
C VAL A 144 2.34 2.84 -17.87
N GLY A 145 2.59 1.95 -16.89
CA GLY A 145 3.05 0.58 -17.16
C GLY A 145 2.00 -0.22 -17.92
N GLY A 146 0.75 -0.17 -17.45
CA GLY A 146 -0.37 -0.92 -18.00
C GLY A 146 -0.74 -0.48 -19.40
N VAL A 147 -0.77 0.83 -19.71
CA VAL A 147 -1.01 1.26 -21.11
C VAL A 147 0.10 0.78 -22.06
N ALA A 148 1.35 0.71 -21.58
CA ALA A 148 2.46 0.20 -22.37
C ALA A 148 2.37 -1.32 -22.58
N ALA A 149 2.00 -2.08 -21.53
CA ALA A 149 1.79 -3.52 -21.60
C ALA A 149 0.60 -3.87 -22.51
N TYR A 150 -0.55 -3.23 -22.27
CA TYR A 150 -1.78 -3.39 -23.05
C TYR A 150 -1.55 -3.11 -24.54
N ASN A 151 -0.89 -2.00 -24.88
CA ASN A 151 -0.60 -1.68 -26.27
C ASN A 151 0.35 -2.70 -26.92
N GLN A 152 1.32 -3.22 -26.18
CA GLN A 152 2.22 -4.26 -26.67
C GLN A 152 1.45 -5.55 -26.97
N GLU A 153 0.61 -5.99 -26.05
CA GLU A 153 -0.21 -7.19 -26.20
C GLU A 153 -1.18 -7.05 -27.39
N GLN A 154 -1.95 -5.96 -27.44
CA GLN A 154 -2.90 -5.73 -28.53
C GLN A 154 -2.23 -5.63 -29.91
N ALA A 155 -1.02 -5.07 -29.98
CA ALA A 155 -0.23 -5.04 -31.21
C ALA A 155 0.24 -6.44 -31.64
N LEU A 156 0.62 -7.31 -30.69
CA LEU A 156 1.05 -8.68 -30.99
C LEU A 156 -0.13 -9.59 -31.37
N GLU A 157 -1.28 -9.43 -30.71
CA GLU A 157 -2.46 -10.28 -30.92
C GLU A 157 -3.22 -9.95 -32.21
N SER A 158 -3.48 -8.67 -32.45
CA SER A 158 -4.41 -8.22 -33.50
C SER A 158 -3.83 -7.17 -34.44
N GLY A 159 -2.61 -6.68 -34.18
CA GLY A 159 -2.03 -5.56 -34.91
C GLY A 159 -2.75 -4.24 -34.67
N ALA A 160 -3.48 -4.12 -33.55
CA ALA A 160 -4.24 -2.91 -33.23
C ALA A 160 -3.32 -1.69 -33.03
N ALA A 161 -3.86 -0.51 -33.32
CA ALA A 161 -3.18 0.74 -33.05
C ALA A 161 -3.11 1.01 -31.54
N PRO A 162 -2.03 1.64 -31.04
CA PRO A 162 -1.90 1.92 -29.62
C PRO A 162 -2.94 2.94 -29.15
N ILE A 163 -3.43 2.73 -27.93
CA ILE A 163 -4.32 3.66 -27.22
C ILE A 163 -3.53 4.54 -26.24
N THR A 164 -4.13 5.65 -25.86
CA THR A 164 -3.59 6.58 -24.86
C THR A 164 -3.89 6.11 -23.43
N ALA A 165 -3.14 6.62 -22.45
CA ALA A 165 -3.40 6.35 -21.03
C ALA A 165 -4.84 6.76 -20.62
N TRP A 166 -5.36 7.85 -21.17
CA TRP A 166 -6.74 8.27 -20.92
C TRP A 166 -7.77 7.28 -21.45
N GLN A 167 -7.52 6.69 -22.61
CA GLN A 167 -8.38 5.62 -23.15
C GLN A 167 -8.27 4.34 -22.33
N PHE A 168 -7.06 4.00 -21.86
CA PHE A 168 -6.83 2.83 -21.01
C PHE A 168 -7.56 2.93 -19.66
N LEU A 169 -7.64 4.12 -19.04
CA LEU A 169 -8.49 4.35 -17.86
C LEU A 169 -9.98 4.04 -18.10
N GLY A 170 -10.42 4.03 -19.36
CA GLY A 170 -11.79 3.69 -19.75
C GLY A 170 -12.00 2.20 -20.06
N THR A 171 -10.95 1.36 -20.02
CA THR A 171 -11.07 -0.07 -20.33
C THR A 171 -11.47 -0.87 -19.10
N SER A 172 -12.06 -2.04 -19.33
CA SER A 172 -12.33 -3.01 -18.26
C SER A 172 -11.04 -3.58 -17.67
N ASP A 173 -9.98 -3.73 -18.45
CA ASP A 173 -8.72 -4.34 -18.03
C ASP A 173 -8.07 -3.57 -16.88
N PHE A 174 -7.93 -2.25 -17.01
CA PHE A 174 -7.35 -1.40 -15.96
C PHE A 174 -8.12 -1.53 -14.63
N TRP A 175 -9.45 -1.48 -14.71
CA TRP A 175 -10.29 -1.59 -13.51
C TRP A 175 -10.36 -3.01 -12.99
N PHE A 176 -10.26 -4.04 -13.84
CA PHE A 176 -10.22 -5.43 -13.40
C PHE A 176 -8.97 -5.69 -12.55
N GLN A 177 -7.79 -5.29 -13.05
CA GLN A 177 -6.51 -5.33 -12.35
C GLN A 177 -6.56 -4.58 -11.00
N SER A 178 -7.13 -3.38 -10.99
CA SER A 178 -7.25 -2.59 -9.75
C SER A 178 -8.23 -3.24 -8.76
N MET A 179 -9.44 -3.58 -9.22
CA MET A 179 -10.52 -4.08 -8.35
C MET A 179 -10.21 -5.45 -7.75
N GLN A 180 -9.52 -6.35 -8.48
CA GLN A 180 -9.15 -7.67 -7.96
C GLN A 180 -8.21 -7.58 -6.75
N ASN A 181 -7.29 -6.62 -6.75
CA ASN A 181 -6.34 -6.43 -5.66
C ASN A 181 -6.96 -5.63 -4.53
N TRP A 182 -7.67 -4.55 -4.85
CA TRP A 182 -8.33 -3.73 -3.82
C TRP A 182 -9.29 -4.56 -2.98
N GLN A 183 -10.10 -5.43 -3.59
CA GLN A 183 -11.03 -6.24 -2.82
C GLN A 183 -10.33 -7.19 -1.83
N SER A 184 -9.19 -7.80 -2.21
CA SER A 184 -8.48 -8.73 -1.31
C SER A 184 -7.79 -7.99 -0.18
N GLU A 185 -7.21 -6.83 -0.46
CA GLU A 185 -6.53 -6.03 0.56
C GLU A 185 -7.51 -5.53 1.64
N PHE A 186 -8.66 -5.01 1.23
CA PHE A 186 -9.70 -4.60 2.17
C PHE A 186 -10.32 -5.79 2.92
N LEU A 187 -10.44 -6.97 2.28
CA LEU A 187 -10.88 -8.19 2.95
C LEU A 187 -9.87 -8.61 4.03
N ALA A 188 -8.58 -8.64 3.73
CA ALA A 188 -7.53 -9.06 4.66
C ALA A 188 -7.54 -8.21 5.94
N VAL A 189 -7.65 -6.89 5.78
CA VAL A 189 -7.71 -5.96 6.91
C VAL A 189 -9.04 -6.04 7.65
N GLY A 190 -10.16 -6.18 6.94
CA GLY A 190 -11.46 -6.42 7.58
C GLY A 190 -11.46 -7.69 8.44
N VAL A 191 -10.85 -8.77 7.95
CA VAL A 191 -10.67 -10.02 8.71
C VAL A 191 -9.78 -9.78 9.94
N LEU A 192 -8.66 -9.06 9.81
CA LEU A 192 -7.81 -8.74 10.95
C LEU A 192 -8.55 -7.93 12.02
N ILE A 193 -9.31 -6.91 11.62
CA ILE A 193 -10.14 -6.11 12.53
C ILE A 193 -11.14 -6.99 13.29
N LEU A 194 -11.84 -7.90 12.59
CA LEU A 194 -12.84 -8.76 13.23
C LEU A 194 -12.21 -9.81 14.14
N LEU A 195 -11.15 -10.47 13.67
CA LEU A 195 -10.47 -11.52 14.43
C LEU A 195 -9.78 -10.96 15.67
N SER A 196 -9.17 -9.78 15.61
CA SER A 196 -8.46 -9.16 16.74
C SER A 196 -9.37 -8.78 17.93
N ILE A 197 -10.70 -8.70 17.73
CA ILE A 197 -11.68 -8.53 18.81
C ILE A 197 -11.65 -9.73 19.76
N VAL A 198 -11.58 -10.94 19.21
CA VAL A 198 -11.73 -12.21 19.94
C VAL A 198 -10.45 -13.03 20.08
N LEU A 199 -9.58 -13.01 19.08
CA LEU A 199 -8.29 -13.72 19.08
C LEU A 199 -7.18 -12.84 19.66
N ARG A 200 -6.08 -13.49 20.06
CA ARG A 200 -4.94 -12.85 20.73
C ARG A 200 -3.63 -13.42 20.18
N GLN A 201 -2.69 -12.54 19.84
CA GLN A 201 -1.30 -12.89 19.62
C GLN A 201 -0.46 -12.28 20.75
N HIS A 202 0.16 -13.14 21.57
CA HIS A 202 0.96 -12.69 22.70
C HIS A 202 2.12 -11.78 22.24
N ALA A 203 2.24 -10.61 22.89
CA ALA A 203 3.25 -9.59 22.61
C ALA A 203 3.19 -8.98 21.19
N SER A 204 2.04 -9.03 20.53
CA SER A 204 1.80 -8.33 19.25
C SER A 204 1.04 -7.02 19.47
N PRO A 205 1.35 -5.94 18.73
CA PRO A 205 0.52 -4.74 18.69
C PRO A 205 -0.80 -4.97 17.92
N GLU A 206 -0.85 -5.95 17.02
CA GLU A 206 -2.00 -6.22 16.11
C GLU A 206 -3.19 -6.94 16.79
N SER A 207 -3.17 -7.09 18.11
CA SER A 207 -4.28 -7.66 18.87
C SER A 207 -4.28 -7.13 20.30
N LYS A 208 -5.45 -7.11 20.95
CA LYS A 208 -5.57 -6.67 22.35
C LYS A 208 -4.69 -7.50 23.30
N PRO A 209 -4.36 -6.96 24.49
CA PRO A 209 -3.75 -7.76 25.55
C PRO A 209 -4.56 -9.03 25.85
N VAL A 210 -3.87 -10.12 26.19
CA VAL A 210 -4.52 -11.41 26.51
C VAL A 210 -5.49 -11.31 27.68
N THR A 211 -5.31 -10.31 28.55
CA THR A 211 -6.14 -10.02 29.72
C THR A 211 -7.32 -9.07 29.42
N ALA A 212 -7.36 -8.45 28.24
CA ALA A 212 -8.38 -7.46 27.89
C ALA A 212 -9.69 -8.11 27.43
N ALA A 213 -10.81 -7.51 27.81
CA ALA A 213 -12.14 -8.02 27.48
C ALA A 213 -12.46 -7.87 25.98
N HIS A 214 -13.33 -8.74 25.44
CA HIS A 214 -13.74 -8.66 24.03
C HIS A 214 -14.47 -7.36 23.68
N ALA A 215 -15.28 -6.83 24.59
CA ALA A 215 -16.04 -5.59 24.37
C ALA A 215 -15.20 -4.31 24.52
N GLU A 216 -13.97 -4.42 25.00
CA GLU A 216 -13.07 -3.27 25.18
C GLU A 216 -12.57 -2.77 23.81
N THR A 217 -12.82 -1.48 23.54
CA THR A 217 -12.30 -0.74 22.39
C THR A 217 -11.21 0.21 22.89
N SER A 218 -10.05 0.23 22.24
CA SER A 218 -8.95 1.15 22.53
C SER A 218 -8.22 1.47 21.22
N ALA A 219 -7.52 2.60 21.13
CA ALA A 219 -6.68 2.98 19.99
C ALA A 219 -5.51 3.87 20.43
#